data_AF-A4G5W0-F1
#
_entry.id   AF-A4G5W0-F1
#
_cell.length_a   1.000
_cell.length_b   1.000
_cell.length_c   1.000
_cell.angle_alpha   90.00
_cell.angle_beta   90.00
_cell.angle_gamma   90.00
#
_symmetry.space_group_name_H-M   'P 1'
#
loop_
_entity.id
_entity.type
_entity.pdbx_description
1 polymer ?
#
loop_
_entity_poly.entity_id
_entity_poly.type
_entity_poly.pdbx_seq_one_letter_code
_entity_poly.pdbx_strand_id
1 'polypeptide(L)'
;MQNADDLGKLLLRLVLGILILLHGIAKIVAGPAYILGVVSAAGLPAALGYLVYLGEVIAPILLIVGIWSRVGALIIAGNMVFAVFLVHMKQLLTLNNQGGWSLELQGMFLVVALAILLLGAGRFSLGGRGGRWN
;
A
#
# COMPACT_ATOMS: atom_id res chain seq x y z
N MET A 1 5.11 -18.75 -22.24
CA MET A 1 4.22 -18.53 -21.08
C MET A 1 4.85 -17.58 -20.04
N GLN A 2 6.15 -17.70 -19.71
CA GLN A 2 6.84 -16.82 -18.74
C GLN A 2 6.72 -15.30 -18.98
N ASN A 3 6.52 -14.85 -20.22
CA ASN A 3 6.40 -13.42 -20.53
C ASN A 3 5.15 -12.77 -19.92
N ALA A 4 4.02 -13.50 -19.92
CA ALA A 4 2.75 -12.98 -19.41
C ALA A 4 2.76 -12.90 -17.89
N ASP A 5 3.35 -13.90 -17.21
CA ASP A 5 3.48 -13.91 -15.75
C ASP A 5 4.30 -12.71 -15.24
N ASP A 6 5.42 -12.42 -15.90
CA ASP A 6 6.26 -11.27 -15.54
C ASP A 6 5.59 -9.92 -15.82
N LEU A 7 4.83 -9.82 -16.92
CA LEU A 7 4.03 -8.63 -17.22
C LEU A 7 2.93 -8.44 -16.18
N GLY A 8 2.27 -9.51 -15.76
CA GLY A 8 1.27 -9.47 -14.68
C GLY A 8 1.87 -8.94 -13.36
N LYS A 9 3.05 -9.43 -12.96
CA LYS A 9 3.75 -8.94 -11.77
C LYS A 9 4.13 -7.46 -11.88
N LEU A 10 4.58 -7.02 -13.06
CA LEU A 10 4.89 -5.61 -13.31
C LEU A 10 3.63 -4.75 -13.19
N LEU A 11 2.52 -5.16 -13.80
CA LEU A 11 1.25 -4.44 -13.74
C LEU A 11 0.76 -4.30 -12.29
N LEU A 12 0.79 -5.37 -11.50
CA LEU A 12 0.41 -5.31 -10.10
C LEU A 12 1.27 -4.29 -9.32
N ARG A 13 2.59 -4.32 -9.52
CA ARG A 13 3.52 -3.38 -8.87
C ARG A 13 3.26 -1.94 -9.26
N LEU A 14 3.08 -1.67 -10.55
CA LEU A 14 2.84 -0.32 -11.05
C LEU A 14 1.49 0.22 -10.60
N VAL A 15 0.42 -0.56 -10.73
CA VAL A 15 -0.93 -0.12 -10.34
C VAL A 15 -0.98 0.17 -8.84
N LEU A 16 -0.53 -0.77 -8.00
CA LEU A 16 -0.52 -0.54 -6.56
C LEU A 16 0.40 0.62 -6.17
N GLY A 17 1.62 0.62 -6.72
CA GLY A 17 2.62 1.64 -6.42
C GLY A 17 2.14 3.05 -6.82
N ILE A 18 1.66 3.24 -8.04
CA ILE A 18 1.19 4.55 -8.52
C ILE A 18 0.00 5.03 -7.70
N LEU A 19 -1.01 4.18 -7.49
CA LEU A 19 -2.23 4.60 -6.78
C LEU A 19 -1.92 4.96 -5.33
N ILE A 20 -1.13 4.17 -4.62
CA ILE A 20 -0.73 4.49 -3.23
C ILE A 20 0.19 5.72 -3.18
N LEU A 21 1.10 5.89 -4.14
CA LEU A 21 1.98 7.06 -4.20
C LEU A 21 1.19 8.37 -4.36
N LEU A 22 0.10 8.37 -5.13
CA LEU A 22 -0.78 9.53 -5.25
C LEU A 22 -1.40 9.93 -3.89
N HIS A 23 -1.76 8.95 -3.05
CA HIS A 23 -2.25 9.22 -1.69
C HIS A 23 -1.14 9.82 -0.82
N GLY A 24 0.08 9.29 -0.92
CA GLY A 24 1.26 9.83 -0.23
C GLY A 24 1.59 11.27 -0.62
N ILE A 25 1.58 11.58 -1.92
CA ILE A 25 1.79 12.94 -2.45
C ILE A 25 0.70 13.88 -1.92
N ALA A 26 -0.58 13.47 -1.98
CA ALA A 26 -1.67 14.29 -1.45
C ALA A 26 -1.48 14.60 0.05
N LYS A 27 -1.00 13.64 0.84
CA LYS A 27 -0.69 13.84 2.27
C LYS A 27 0.55 14.68 2.54
N ILE A 28 1.53 14.67 1.65
CA ILE A 28 2.67 15.59 1.75
C ILE A 28 2.19 17.03 1.52
N VAL A 29 1.37 17.24 0.47
CA VAL A 29 0.84 18.57 0.11
C VAL A 29 -0.11 19.10 1.17
N ALA A 30 -1.00 18.27 1.71
CA ALA A 30 -1.95 18.66 2.76
C ALA A 30 -1.29 18.84 4.14
N GLY A 31 -0.07 18.32 4.32
CA GLY A 31 0.64 18.31 5.59
C GLY A 31 0.18 17.22 6.58
N PRO A 32 0.94 16.98 7.65
CA PRO A 32 0.72 15.84 8.55
C PRO A 32 -0.41 16.06 9.57
N ALA A 33 -0.95 17.29 9.68
CA ALA A 33 -1.84 17.68 10.78
C ALA A 33 -3.06 16.75 10.96
N TYR A 34 -3.70 16.35 9.86
CA TYR A 34 -4.82 15.42 9.89
C TYR A 34 -4.42 14.05 10.47
N ILE A 35 -3.30 13.49 10.00
CA ILE A 35 -2.83 12.16 10.40
C ILE A 35 -2.39 12.17 11.86
N LEU A 36 -1.67 13.22 12.28
CA LEU A 36 -1.28 13.40 13.68
C LEU A 36 -2.51 13.50 14.58
N GLY A 37 -3.56 14.21 14.13
CA GLY A 37 -4.86 14.27 14.82
C GLY A 37 -5.52 12.92 14.96
N VAL A 38 -5.59 12.12 13.89
CA VAL A 38 -6.18 10.77 13.92
C VAL A 38 -5.40 9.83 14.85
N VAL A 39 -4.06 9.85 14.77
CA VAL A 39 -3.19 8.98 15.60
C VAL A 39 -3.27 9.36 17.07
N SER A 40 -3.23 10.65 17.39
CA SER A 40 -3.37 11.13 18.77
C SER A 40 -4.75 10.87 19.35
N ALA A 41 -5.82 11.02 18.55
CA ALA A 41 -7.18 10.67 18.96
C ALA A 41 -7.35 9.17 19.26
N ALA A 42 -6.54 8.32 18.62
CA ALA A 42 -6.48 6.89 18.92
C ALA A 42 -5.62 6.55 20.16
N GLY A 43 -5.09 7.55 20.87
CA GLY A 43 -4.25 7.36 22.06
C GLY A 43 -2.81 6.95 21.74
N LEU A 44 -2.39 7.06 20.49
CA LEU A 44 -1.06 6.66 20.03
C LEU A 44 -0.10 7.85 19.99
N PRO A 45 1.23 7.63 20.12
CA PRO A 45 2.23 8.68 19.97
C PRO A 45 2.14 9.33 18.59
N ALA A 46 2.06 10.66 18.53
CA ALA A 46 1.96 11.42 17.28
C ALA A 46 3.10 11.10 16.28
N ALA A 47 4.28 10.73 16.79
CA ALA A 47 5.41 10.28 15.97
C ALA A 47 5.05 9.12 15.02
N LEU A 48 4.11 8.24 15.40
CA LEU A 48 3.67 7.13 14.53
C LEU A 48 2.93 7.63 13.28
N GLY A 49 2.36 8.84 13.30
CA GLY A 49 1.72 9.42 12.12
C GLY A 49 2.67 9.64 10.95
N TYR A 50 3.97 9.83 11.21
CA TYR A 50 4.96 9.96 10.16
C TYR A 50 5.29 8.63 9.44
N LEU A 51 4.98 7.48 10.06
CA LEU A 51 5.16 6.17 9.43
C LEU A 51 4.26 5.99 8.20
N VAL A 52 3.17 6.74 8.10
CA VAL A 52 2.31 6.78 6.90
C VAL A 52 3.13 7.16 5.65
N TYR A 53 4.11 8.06 5.77
CA TYR A 53 4.96 8.42 4.62
C TYR A 53 5.88 7.28 4.19
N LEU A 54 6.31 6.42 5.13
CA LEU A 54 7.07 5.22 4.79
C LEU A 54 6.21 4.26 3.94
N GLY A 55 4.94 4.09 4.33
CA GLY A 55 4.00 3.20 3.64
C GLY A 55 3.42 3.76 2.34
N GLU A 56 3.28 5.08 2.22
CA GLU A 56 2.60 5.70 1.08
C GLU A 56 3.51 6.46 0.12
N VAL A 57 4.79 6.58 0.44
CA VAL A 57 5.76 7.26 -0.44
C VAL A 57 6.94 6.35 -0.73
N ILE A 58 7.64 5.89 0.31
CA ILE A 58 8.85 5.09 0.12
C ILE A 58 8.51 3.70 -0.43
N ALA A 59 7.58 2.99 0.22
CA ALA A 59 7.17 1.66 -0.19
C ALA A 59 6.60 1.57 -1.63
N PRO A 60 5.72 2.47 -2.11
CA PRO A 60 5.27 2.44 -3.49
C PRO A 60 6.37 2.78 -4.51
N ILE A 61 7.31 3.67 -4.18
CA ILE A 61 8.47 3.92 -5.04
C ILE A 61 9.30 2.63 -5.19
N LEU A 62 9.54 1.91 -4.10
CA LEU A 62 10.23 0.61 -4.13
C LEU A 62 9.51 -0.41 -5.03
N LEU A 63 8.17 -0.46 -5.00
CA LEU A 63 7.39 -1.32 -5.88
C LEU A 63 7.52 -0.94 -7.36
N ILE A 64 7.37 0.35 -7.68
CA ILE A 64 7.43 0.87 -9.06
C ILE A 64 8.79 0.56 -9.68
N VAL A 65 9.86 0.90 -8.98
CA VAL A 65 11.24 0.65 -9.39
C VAL A 65 11.53 -0.86 -9.40
N GLY A 66 10.83 -1.62 -8.56
CA GLY A 66 11.02 -3.05 -8.40
C GLY A 66 12.31 -3.34 -7.65
N ILE A 67 12.55 -2.68 -6.53
CA ILE A 67 13.64 -3.02 -5.63
C ILE A 67 13.02 -3.36 -4.28
N TRP A 68 13.37 -4.51 -3.73
CA TRP A 68 12.76 -5.04 -2.50
C TRP A 68 11.23 -5.08 -2.56
N SER A 69 10.69 -5.58 -3.67
CA SER A 69 9.24 -5.49 -3.94
C SER A 69 8.40 -6.21 -2.88
N ARG A 70 8.88 -7.32 -2.32
CA ARG A 70 8.23 -7.99 -1.17
C ARG A 70 8.21 -7.11 0.08
N VAL A 71 9.31 -6.41 0.37
CA VAL A 71 9.38 -5.52 1.54
C VAL A 71 8.46 -4.32 1.33
N GLY A 72 8.48 -3.69 0.16
CA GLY A 72 7.56 -2.59 -0.17
C GLY A 72 6.10 -3.02 -0.04
N ALA A 73 5.76 -4.20 -0.58
CA ALA A 73 4.43 -4.78 -0.45
C ALA A 73 4.02 -5.05 1.00
N LEU A 74 4.93 -5.57 1.84
CA LEU A 74 4.69 -5.80 3.26
C LEU A 74 4.39 -4.49 4.00
N ILE A 75 5.16 -3.43 3.72
CA ILE A 75 4.96 -2.12 4.34
C ILE A 75 3.61 -1.53 3.91
N ILE A 76 3.24 -1.61 2.63
CA ILE A 76 1.94 -1.15 2.15
C ILE A 76 0.80 -1.94 2.80
N ALA A 77 0.92 -3.27 2.87
CA ALA A 77 -0.09 -4.11 3.53
C ALA A 77 -0.27 -3.73 5.01
N GLY A 78 0.83 -3.53 5.74
CA GLY A 78 0.78 -3.04 7.13
C GLY A 78 0.12 -1.67 7.26
N ASN A 79 0.46 -0.74 6.36
CA ASN A 79 -0.16 0.58 6.33
C ASN A 79 -1.67 0.51 6.04
N MET A 80 -2.11 -0.36 5.14
CA MET A 80 -3.54 -0.59 4.87
C MET A 80 -4.27 -1.15 6.10
N VAL A 81 -3.68 -2.14 6.79
CA VAL A 81 -4.26 -2.69 8.03
C VAL A 81 -4.38 -1.59 9.10
N PHE A 82 -3.35 -0.78 9.26
CA PHE A 82 -3.34 0.32 10.22
C PHE A 82 -4.38 1.40 9.89
N ALA A 83 -4.48 1.79 8.60
CA ALA A 83 -5.49 2.72 8.13
C ALA A 83 -6.91 2.21 8.37
N VAL A 84 -7.15 0.92 8.11
CA VAL A 84 -8.45 0.30 8.38
C VAL A 84 -8.76 0.29 9.87
N PHE A 85 -7.80 -0.08 10.70
CA PHE A 85 -7.98 -0.11 12.16
C PHE A 85 -8.30 1.27 12.74
N LEU A 86 -7.57 2.31 12.33
CA LEU A 86 -7.73 3.65 12.88
C LEU A 86 -8.94 4.40 12.36
N VAL A 87 -9.24 4.29 11.07
CA VAL A 87 -10.20 5.19 10.41
C VAL A 87 -11.46 4.46 9.96
N HIS A 88 -11.35 3.19 9.61
CA HIS A 88 -12.40 2.47 8.87
C HIS A 88 -12.99 1.26 9.61
N MET A 89 -12.67 1.03 10.88
CA MET A 89 -13.14 -0.13 11.64
C MET A 89 -14.67 -0.29 11.62
N LYS A 90 -15.40 0.83 11.70
CA LYS A 90 -16.87 0.85 11.67
C LYS A 90 -17.45 0.57 10.27
N GLN A 91 -16.64 0.65 9.22
CA GLN A 91 -17.05 0.49 7.83
C GLN A 91 -16.80 -0.93 7.28
N LEU A 92 -16.26 -1.85 8.11
CA LEU A 92 -15.92 -3.22 7.69
C LEU A 92 -17.13 -4.03 7.24
N LEU A 93 -18.29 -3.81 7.85
CA LEU A 93 -19.53 -4.54 7.53
C LEU A 93 -20.59 -3.65 6.89
N THR A 94 -20.20 -2.46 6.42
CA THR A 94 -21.14 -1.51 5.81
C THR A 94 -21.05 -1.56 4.30
N LEU A 95 -22.19 -1.30 3.67
CA LEU A 95 -22.27 -1.03 2.24
C LEU A 95 -22.24 0.48 2.01
N ASN A 96 -21.67 0.89 0.88
CA ASN A 96 -21.76 2.25 0.39
C ASN A 96 -23.17 2.53 -0.18
N ASN A 97 -23.43 3.79 -0.53
CA ASN A 97 -24.74 4.22 -1.07
C ASN A 97 -25.12 3.58 -2.41
N GLN A 98 -24.21 2.85 -3.05
CA GLN A 98 -24.39 2.17 -4.33
C GLN A 98 -24.53 0.64 -4.15
N GLY A 99 -24.55 0.14 -2.90
CA GLY A 99 -24.66 -1.27 -2.57
C GLY A 99 -23.35 -2.07 -2.63
N GLY A 100 -22.22 -1.43 -2.92
CA GLY A 100 -20.87 -2.02 -2.87
C GLY A 100 -20.29 -1.99 -1.46
N TRP A 101 -19.22 -2.74 -1.21
CA TRP A 101 -18.57 -2.74 0.10
C TRP A 101 -17.92 -1.37 0.39
N SER A 102 -18.11 -0.81 1.58
CA SER A 102 -17.56 0.52 1.92
C SER A 102 -16.03 0.58 1.87
N LEU A 103 -15.33 -0.56 1.99
CA LEU A 103 -13.87 -0.65 1.97
C LEU A 103 -13.32 -1.41 0.78
N GLU A 104 -14.07 -1.44 -0.33
CA GLU A 104 -13.66 -2.12 -1.56
C GLU A 104 -12.26 -1.70 -2.01
N LEU A 105 -11.98 -0.39 -2.06
CA LEU A 105 -10.69 0.12 -2.53
C LEU A 105 -9.53 -0.26 -1.58
N GLN A 106 -9.71 -0.09 -0.28
CA GLN A 106 -8.72 -0.45 0.75
C GLN A 106 -8.47 -1.97 0.75
N GLY A 107 -9.53 -2.76 0.56
CA GLY A 107 -9.43 -4.21 0.40
C GLY A 107 -8.65 -4.61 -0.84
N MET A 108 -8.91 -3.96 -1.99
CA MET A 108 -8.15 -4.20 -3.22
C MET A 108 -6.66 -3.87 -3.05
N PHE A 109 -6.33 -2.73 -2.42
CA PHE A 109 -4.93 -2.39 -2.15
C PHE A 109 -4.24 -3.41 -1.24
N LEU A 110 -4.91 -3.84 -0.18
CA LEU A 110 -4.37 -4.85 0.73
C LEU A 110 -4.13 -6.18 0.02
N VAL A 111 -5.12 -6.67 -0.73
CA VAL A 111 -5.01 -7.97 -1.42
C VAL A 111 -3.96 -7.92 -2.53
N VAL A 112 -3.87 -6.83 -3.30
CA VAL A 112 -2.82 -6.68 -4.31
C VAL A 112 -1.43 -6.59 -3.67
N ALA A 113 -1.30 -5.92 -2.52
CA ALA A 113 -0.04 -5.90 -1.77
C ALA A 113 0.36 -7.32 -1.35
N LEU A 114 -0.57 -8.10 -0.79
CA LEU A 114 -0.32 -9.50 -0.44
C LEU A 114 0.01 -10.36 -1.67
N ALA A 115 -0.64 -10.13 -2.80
CA ALA A 115 -0.33 -10.83 -4.04
C ALA A 115 1.11 -10.55 -4.49
N ILE A 116 1.57 -9.30 -4.46
CA ILE A 116 2.96 -8.94 -4.80
C ILE A 116 3.94 -9.56 -3.78
N LEU A 117 3.61 -9.54 -2.49
CA LEU A 117 4.42 -10.15 -1.43
C LEU A 117 4.65 -11.65 -1.68
N LEU A 118 3.65 -12.37 -2.18
CA LEU A 118 3.74 -13.80 -2.47
C LEU A 118 4.44 -14.06 -3.82
N LEU A 119 4.08 -13.30 -4.86
CA LEU A 119 4.57 -13.48 -6.23
C LEU A 119 6.00 -12.98 -6.47
N GLY A 120 6.44 -11.95 -5.74
CA GLY A 120 7.72 -11.25 -5.94
C GLY A 120 7.77 -10.34 -7.18
N ALA A 121 8.94 -9.79 -7.46
CA ALA A 121 9.12 -8.69 -8.41
C ALA A 121 9.00 -9.04 -9.92
N GLY A 122 9.31 -10.27 -10.30
CA GLY A 122 9.42 -10.68 -11.71
C GLY A 122 10.64 -10.09 -12.43
N ARG A 123 10.78 -10.34 -13.75
CA ARG A 123 11.98 -9.93 -14.51
C ARG A 123 12.13 -8.43 -14.75
N PHE A 124 11.03 -7.67 -14.79
CA PHE A 124 11.02 -6.23 -15.07
C PHE A 124 11.31 -5.40 -13.82
N SER A 125 12.08 -5.95 -12.90
CA SER A 125 12.42 -5.35 -11.63
C SER A 125 13.91 -5.05 -11.66
N LEU A 126 14.29 -3.84 -11.26
CA LEU A 126 15.70 -3.45 -11.25
C LEU A 126 16.50 -4.24 -10.21
N GLY A 127 15.86 -4.75 -9.15
CA GLY A 127 16.47 -5.65 -8.17
C GLY A 127 16.61 -7.11 -8.62
N GLY A 128 16.22 -7.44 -9.86
CA GLY A 128 16.34 -8.77 -10.44
C GLY A 128 15.26 -9.78 -10.00
N ARG A 129 15.21 -10.92 -10.70
CA ARG A 129 14.11 -11.90 -10.60
C ARG A 129 14.15 -12.80 -9.35
N GLY A 130 15.32 -12.95 -8.71
CA GLY A 130 15.60 -14.04 -7.76
C GLY A 130 15.94 -13.62 -6.32
N GLY A 131 15.84 -12.34 -5.97
CA GLY A 131 16.09 -11.91 -4.58
C GLY A 131 14.98 -12.41 -3.65
N ARG A 132 15.33 -13.06 -2.53
CA ARG A 132 14.34 -13.54 -1.53
C ARG A 132 13.38 -12.45 -1.04
N TRP A 133 13.84 -11.20 -1.03
CA TRP A 133 13.10 -10.02 -0.60
C TRP A 133 12.61 -9.16 -1.77
N ASN A 134 12.78 -9.64 -3.00
CA ASN A 134 12.28 -8.99 -4.20
C ASN A 134 11.03 -9.69 -4.72
#